data_AF-A0A9W8QJA2-F1
#
_entry.id   AF-A0A9W8QJA2-F1
#
_cell.length_a   1.000
_cell.length_b   1.000
_cell.length_c   1.000
_cell.angle_alpha   90.00
_cell.angle_beta   90.00
_cell.angle_gamma   90.00
#
_symmetry.space_group_name_H-M   'P 1'
#
loop_
_entity.id
_entity.type
_entity.pdbx_description
1 polymer ?
#
loop_
_entity_poly.entity_id
_entity_poly.type
_entity_poly.pdbx_seq_one_letter_code
_entity_poly.pdbx_strand_id
1 'polypeptide(L)'
;MGILLGRSWLSAKKRYLYCELRDLRSIAKDADTTVITAPANEAVEYYIGEFTDGNDPHGKYVGKPRPSLEKAWQDLLGPMNVRLSLDEVRAFDREATAVGMSDGSGYLGTLNVYHELHCVRWLHKYVYQDEYWPGLSDEQREKNKIHSNRLKPGANGTGHTCANWDRIAQWTKGRTVDMYKPGLIIHPQLGPAYPEGQNDKEHINGALHEHGSG
;
A
#
# COMPACT_ATOMS: atom_id res chain seq x y z
N MET A 1 7.69 -53.49 17.41
CA MET A 1 8.28 -53.71 16.08
C MET A 1 7.18 -54.24 15.18
N GLY A 2 6.60 -53.39 14.34
CA GLY A 2 5.42 -53.71 13.53
C GLY A 2 5.31 -52.69 12.41
N ILE A 3 5.80 -53.08 11.25
CA ILE A 3 5.75 -52.34 9.99
C ILE A 3 4.31 -52.41 9.48
N LEU A 4 3.71 -51.28 9.13
CA LEU A 4 2.48 -51.22 8.35
C LEU A 4 2.73 -50.43 7.06
N LEU A 5 2.84 -51.20 5.99
CA LEU A 5 2.77 -50.76 4.60
C LEU A 5 1.36 -50.19 4.34
N GLY A 6 1.28 -48.89 4.06
CA GLY A 6 0.03 -48.20 3.68
C GLY A 6 0.13 -47.67 2.26
N ARG A 7 -0.58 -48.34 1.33
CA ARG A 7 -0.62 -48.08 -0.10
C ARG A 7 -1.07 -46.65 -0.43
N SER A 8 -0.41 -46.08 -1.43
CA SER A 8 -0.81 -44.89 -2.15
C SER A 8 -2.24 -45.00 -2.69
N TRP A 9 -3.09 -44.04 -2.33
CA TRP A 9 -4.20 -43.62 -3.16
C TRP A 9 -4.01 -42.13 -3.43
N LEU A 10 -3.63 -41.83 -4.68
CA LEU A 10 -3.73 -40.51 -5.26
C LEU A 10 -5.20 -40.07 -5.19
N SER A 11 -5.50 -39.12 -4.32
CA SER A 11 -6.62 -38.22 -4.52
C SER A 11 -6.10 -36.83 -4.22
N ALA A 12 -5.96 -36.04 -5.28
CA ALA A 12 -5.54 -34.64 -5.22
C ALA A 12 -6.50 -33.87 -4.30
N LYS A 13 -6.14 -33.74 -3.03
CA LYS A 13 -6.78 -32.79 -2.13
C LYS A 13 -6.34 -31.41 -2.58
N LYS A 14 -7.21 -30.70 -3.32
CA LYS A 14 -7.20 -29.23 -3.36
C LYS A 14 -7.05 -28.75 -1.92
N ARG A 15 -5.93 -28.12 -1.61
CA ARG A 15 -5.61 -27.60 -0.27
C ARG A 15 -6.41 -26.31 -0.09
N TYR A 16 -7.70 -26.45 0.24
CA TYR A 16 -8.51 -25.35 0.75
C TYR A 16 -8.06 -25.09 2.19
N LEU A 17 -7.15 -24.15 2.36
CA LEU A 17 -6.81 -23.63 3.68
C LEU A 17 -7.89 -22.60 4.03
N TYR A 18 -8.82 -23.00 4.90
CA TYR A 18 -9.72 -22.06 5.54
C TYR A 18 -8.88 -21.05 6.33
N CYS A 19 -9.24 -19.76 6.28
CA CYS A 19 -8.75 -18.78 7.26
C CYS A 19 -9.16 -19.27 8.65
N GLU A 20 -8.26 -19.98 9.34
CA GLU A 20 -8.55 -20.54 10.65
C GLU A 20 -8.84 -19.41 11.63
N LEU A 21 -10.03 -19.50 12.21
CA LEU A 21 -10.47 -18.77 13.38
C LEU A 21 -9.42 -18.88 14.49
N ARG A 22 -8.62 -17.83 14.68
CA ARG A 22 -8.51 -17.35 16.06
C ARG A 22 -9.87 -16.80 16.40
N ASP A 23 -10.59 -17.62 17.16
CA ASP A 23 -11.90 -17.41 17.74
C ASP A 23 -12.21 -15.90 17.85
N LEU A 24 -13.14 -15.39 17.04
CA LEU A 24 -13.57 -13.99 17.09
C LEU A 24 -14.02 -13.58 18.51
N ARG A 25 -14.36 -14.56 19.36
CA ARG A 25 -14.66 -14.37 20.78
C ARG A 25 -13.44 -14.21 21.69
N SER A 26 -12.26 -14.73 21.32
CA SER A 26 -11.03 -14.54 22.10
C SER A 26 -10.32 -13.24 21.72
N ILE A 27 -10.39 -12.83 20.45
CA ILE A 27 -9.88 -11.51 20.01
C ILE A 27 -10.63 -10.39 20.75
N ALA A 28 -11.94 -10.54 20.97
CA ALA A 28 -12.74 -9.59 21.74
C ALA A 28 -12.43 -9.57 23.24
N LYS A 29 -11.77 -10.62 23.79
CA LYS A 29 -11.43 -10.74 25.21
C LYS A 29 -9.99 -10.36 25.55
N ASP A 30 -9.07 -10.54 24.61
CA ASP A 30 -7.65 -10.19 24.77
C ASP A 30 -7.31 -8.80 24.21
N ALA A 31 -8.28 -8.10 23.61
CA ALA A 31 -8.15 -6.69 23.22
C ALA A 31 -8.28 -5.76 24.44
N ASP A 32 -7.41 -5.93 25.44
CA ASP A 32 -6.88 -4.79 26.21
C ASP A 32 -5.75 -4.13 25.39
N THR A 33 -6.06 -3.83 24.15
CA THR A 33 -5.28 -2.99 23.28
C THR A 33 -6.15 -1.77 23.06
N THR A 34 -5.74 -0.64 23.62
CA THR A 34 -6.15 0.69 23.19
C THR A 34 -6.26 0.66 21.67
N VAL A 35 -7.48 0.56 21.16
CA VAL A 35 -7.73 0.62 19.72
C VAL A 35 -7.30 2.03 19.38
N ILE A 36 -6.12 2.16 18.76
CA ILE A 36 -5.73 3.42 18.13
C ILE A 36 -6.81 3.67 17.09
N THR A 37 -7.68 4.63 17.37
CA THR A 37 -8.87 4.88 16.56
C THR A 37 -8.41 5.51 15.25
N ALA A 38 -8.18 4.68 14.22
CA ALA A 38 -7.88 5.18 12.90
C ALA A 38 -9.18 5.67 12.23
N PRO A 39 -9.14 6.78 11.45
CA PRO A 39 -10.30 7.28 10.73
C PRO A 39 -10.98 6.22 9.84
N ALA A 40 -10.19 5.28 9.31
CA ALA A 40 -10.70 4.20 8.46
C ALA A 40 -11.31 3.02 9.23
N ASN A 41 -11.37 3.03 10.57
CA ASN A 41 -11.91 1.92 11.36
C ASN A 41 -13.36 1.58 10.99
N GLU A 42 -14.17 2.57 10.62
CA GLU A 42 -15.55 2.40 10.15
C GLU A 42 -15.68 1.64 8.81
N ALA A 43 -14.61 1.61 8.03
CA ALA A 43 -14.54 0.93 6.75
C ALA A 43 -14.06 -0.53 6.88
N VAL A 44 -13.46 -0.89 8.03
CA VAL A 44 -12.95 -2.24 8.27
C VAL A 44 -14.10 -3.18 8.55
N GLU A 45 -14.31 -4.13 7.65
CA GLU A 45 -15.23 -5.25 7.82
C GLU A 45 -14.48 -6.53 7.54
N TYR A 46 -14.57 -7.51 8.44
CA TYR A 46 -13.99 -8.83 8.26
C TYR A 46 -15.04 -9.80 7.73
N TYR A 47 -14.60 -10.75 6.90
CA TYR A 47 -15.47 -11.81 6.41
C TYR A 47 -14.74 -13.16 6.44
N ILE A 48 -15.49 -14.25 6.32
CA ILE A 48 -14.92 -15.58 6.17
C ILE A 48 -14.94 -15.92 4.67
N GLY A 49 -13.77 -16.17 4.09
CA GLY A 49 -13.62 -16.51 2.69
C GLY A 49 -12.64 -17.66 2.47
N GLU A 50 -12.73 -18.28 1.30
CA GLU A 50 -11.70 -19.20 0.82
C GLU A 50 -10.49 -18.41 0.30
N PHE A 51 -9.28 -18.78 0.72
CA PHE A 51 -8.05 -18.19 0.23
C PHE A 51 -7.34 -19.17 -0.71
N THR A 52 -6.90 -18.69 -1.86
CA THR A 52 -5.97 -19.40 -2.74
C THR A 52 -4.56 -19.01 -2.37
N ASP A 53 -3.63 -19.97 -2.31
CA ASP A 53 -2.24 -19.78 -1.85
C ASP A 53 -1.38 -18.79 -2.67
N GLY A 54 -1.95 -18.17 -3.70
CA GLY A 54 -1.32 -17.07 -4.44
C GLY A 54 -0.12 -17.50 -5.30
N ASN A 55 0.10 -18.81 -5.46
CA ASN A 55 1.20 -19.37 -6.25
C ASN A 55 0.97 -19.30 -7.77
N ASP A 56 -0.11 -18.65 -8.23
CA ASP A 56 -0.35 -18.42 -9.65
C ASP A 56 0.53 -17.27 -10.16
N PRO A 57 1.54 -17.52 -11.01
CA PRO A 57 2.40 -16.47 -11.57
C PRO A 57 1.66 -15.48 -12.48
N HIS A 58 0.38 -15.74 -12.79
CA HIS A 58 -0.47 -14.91 -13.65
C HIS A 58 -1.56 -14.14 -12.89
N GLY A 59 -1.54 -14.13 -11.56
CA GLY A 59 -2.47 -13.35 -10.75
C GLY A 59 -2.48 -11.85 -11.11
N LYS A 60 -3.60 -11.18 -10.77
CA LYS A 60 -3.88 -9.77 -11.14
C LYS A 60 -2.75 -8.78 -10.80
N TYR A 61 -2.01 -9.03 -9.70
CA TYR A 61 -0.96 -8.14 -9.18
C TYR A 61 0.46 -8.73 -9.28
N VAL A 62 0.65 -9.87 -9.94
CA VAL A 62 1.94 -10.58 -10.03
C VAL A 62 2.37 -10.82 -11.48
N GLY A 63 3.64 -11.15 -11.68
CA GLY A 63 4.23 -11.48 -12.98
C GLY A 63 4.88 -10.28 -13.68
N LYS A 64 5.23 -10.46 -14.95
CA LYS A 64 5.93 -9.44 -15.75
C LYS A 64 5.11 -8.17 -15.98
N PRO A 65 5.77 -7.02 -16.19
CA PRO A 65 5.14 -5.77 -16.62
C PRO A 65 4.18 -6.01 -17.78
N ARG A 66 2.93 -5.57 -17.61
CA ARG A 66 1.89 -5.65 -18.65
C ARG A 66 0.84 -4.56 -18.39
N PRO A 67 0.12 -4.09 -19.42
CA PRO A 67 -0.88 -3.03 -19.26
C PRO A 67 -1.96 -3.35 -18.20
N SER A 68 -2.41 -4.60 -18.14
CA SER A 68 -3.41 -5.02 -17.15
C SER A 68 -2.89 -5.02 -15.71
N LEU A 69 -1.60 -5.28 -15.51
CA LEU A 69 -0.94 -5.23 -14.20
C LEU A 69 -0.78 -3.79 -13.73
N GLU A 70 -0.33 -2.89 -14.62
CA GLU A 70 -0.22 -1.47 -14.29
C GLU A 70 -1.56 -0.87 -13.94
N LYS A 71 -2.60 -1.19 -14.73
CA LYS A 71 -3.96 -0.76 -14.42
C LYS A 71 -4.42 -1.30 -13.07
N ALA A 72 -4.18 -2.57 -12.77
CA ALA A 72 -4.57 -3.17 -11.49
C ALA A 72 -3.92 -2.44 -10.31
N TRP A 73 -2.61 -2.21 -10.36
CA TRP A 73 -1.88 -1.48 -9.32
C TRP A 73 -2.31 -0.01 -9.23
N GLN A 74 -2.60 0.64 -10.36
CA GLN A 74 -3.12 2.01 -10.38
C GLN A 74 -4.52 2.10 -9.76
N ASP A 75 -5.41 1.17 -10.09
CA ASP A 75 -6.76 1.11 -9.53
C ASP A 75 -6.72 0.86 -8.01
N LEU A 76 -5.74 0.08 -7.55
CA LEU A 76 -5.54 -0.22 -6.13
C LEU A 76 -4.95 0.97 -5.38
N LEU A 77 -3.84 1.54 -5.84
CA LEU A 77 -3.08 2.57 -5.10
C LEU A 77 -3.49 4.01 -5.44
N GLY A 78 -4.21 4.24 -6.54
CA GLY A 78 -4.67 5.58 -6.93
C GLY A 78 -5.34 6.38 -5.82
N PRO A 79 -6.26 5.80 -5.02
CA PRO A 79 -6.93 6.50 -3.93
C PRO A 79 -6.12 6.53 -2.61
N MET A 80 -4.80 6.31 -2.63
CA MET A 80 -4.01 6.21 -1.38
C MET A 80 -3.86 7.54 -0.62
N ASN A 81 -3.97 8.67 -1.32
CA ASN A 81 -3.81 10.00 -0.73
C ASN A 81 -5.17 10.51 -0.29
N VAL A 82 -5.39 10.60 1.02
CA VAL A 82 -6.68 10.98 1.59
C VAL A 82 -6.59 12.33 2.31
N ARG A 83 -7.71 13.05 2.32
CA ARG A 83 -7.93 14.23 3.15
C ARG A 83 -8.21 13.81 4.60
N LEU A 84 -7.48 14.39 5.52
CA LEU A 84 -7.69 14.31 6.97
C LEU A 84 -8.16 15.66 7.52
N SER A 85 -9.04 15.61 8.52
CA SER A 85 -9.43 16.78 9.32
C SER A 85 -8.36 17.09 10.38
N LEU A 86 -8.42 18.30 10.95
CA LEU A 86 -7.54 18.68 12.05
C LEU A 86 -7.74 17.78 13.28
N ASP A 87 -8.98 17.39 13.58
CA ASP A 87 -9.29 16.51 14.72
C ASP A 87 -8.70 15.11 14.53
N GLU A 88 -8.73 14.58 13.30
CA GLU A 88 -8.09 13.31 12.97
C GLU A 88 -6.56 13.42 13.11
N VAL A 89 -5.94 14.53 12.68
CA VAL A 89 -4.50 14.76 12.85
C VAL A 89 -4.10 14.86 14.32
N ARG A 90 -4.91 15.56 15.13
CA ARG A 90 -4.75 15.70 16.59
C ARG A 90 -4.85 14.36 17.31
N ALA A 91 -5.76 13.49 16.88
CA ALA A 91 -5.91 12.16 17.46
C ALA A 91 -4.63 11.30 17.36
N PHE A 92 -3.69 11.65 16.49
CA PHE A 92 -2.38 11.00 16.34
C PHE A 92 -1.19 11.86 16.82
N ASP A 93 -1.43 12.99 17.48
CA ASP A 93 -0.39 13.92 17.93
C ASP A 93 0.58 14.34 16.79
N ARG A 94 0.05 14.48 15.56
CA ARG A 94 0.85 14.72 14.35
C ARG A 94 0.82 16.14 13.82
N GLU A 95 0.17 17.08 14.53
CA GLU A 95 0.00 18.47 14.08
C GLU A 95 1.32 19.14 13.65
N ALA A 96 2.40 18.91 14.39
CA ALA A 96 3.70 19.51 14.11
C ALA A 96 4.36 19.03 12.80
N THR A 97 3.90 17.88 12.27
CA THR A 97 4.47 17.24 11.08
C THR A 97 3.46 17.10 9.93
N ALA A 98 2.21 17.49 10.16
CA ALA A 98 1.14 17.32 9.20
C ALA A 98 1.27 18.32 8.05
N VAL A 99 1.10 17.84 6.82
CA VAL A 99 1.14 18.67 5.62
C VAL A 99 -0.28 19.19 5.36
N GLY A 100 -0.50 20.47 5.68
CA GLY A 100 -1.74 21.17 5.38
C GLY A 100 -1.84 21.56 3.91
N MET A 101 -3.04 21.46 3.34
CA MET A 101 -3.32 21.97 2.01
C MET A 101 -3.50 23.49 2.03
N SER A 102 -2.99 24.16 1.01
CA SER A 102 -2.99 25.63 0.89
C SER A 102 -4.40 26.24 0.85
N ASP A 103 -5.39 25.48 0.39
CA ASP A 103 -6.79 25.88 0.33
C ASP A 103 -7.53 25.76 1.69
N GLY A 104 -6.84 25.32 2.74
CA GLY A 104 -7.41 25.13 4.07
C GLY A 104 -8.39 23.95 4.16
N SER A 105 -8.50 23.12 3.12
CA SER A 105 -9.48 22.02 3.07
C SER A 105 -9.12 20.83 3.97
N GLY A 106 -7.94 20.84 4.60
CA GLY A 106 -7.49 19.81 5.54
C GLY A 106 -6.02 19.46 5.36
N TYR A 107 -5.67 18.25 5.79
CA TYR A 107 -4.31 17.73 5.79
C TYR A 107 -4.20 16.49 4.89
N LEU A 108 -3.02 16.27 4.32
CA LEU A 108 -2.75 15.06 3.55
C LEU A 108 -2.40 13.89 4.48
N GLY A 109 -2.93 12.71 4.16
CA GLY A 109 -2.63 11.48 4.85
C GLY A 109 -2.71 10.26 3.94
N THR A 110 -2.22 9.13 4.44
CA THR A 110 -2.26 7.82 3.77
C THR A 110 -2.46 6.74 4.83
N LEU A 111 -3.30 5.74 4.55
CA LEU A 111 -3.41 4.59 5.46
C LEU A 111 -2.15 3.73 5.35
N ASN A 112 -1.69 3.20 6.48
CA ASN A 112 -0.45 2.40 6.54
C ASN A 112 -0.45 1.22 5.56
N VAL A 113 -1.61 0.58 5.34
CA VAL A 113 -1.75 -0.51 4.37
C VAL A 113 -1.45 -0.10 2.92
N TYR A 114 -1.83 1.12 2.52
CA TYR A 114 -1.50 1.63 1.19
C TYR A 114 -0.02 1.98 1.07
N HIS A 115 0.60 2.44 2.15
CA HIS A 115 2.04 2.68 2.20
C HIS A 115 2.84 1.36 2.07
N GLU A 116 2.42 0.30 2.76
CA GLU A 116 3.01 -1.03 2.63
C GLU A 116 2.87 -1.58 1.20
N LEU A 117 1.67 -1.48 0.62
CA LEU A 117 1.41 -1.93 -0.76
C LEU A 117 2.17 -1.10 -1.80
N HIS A 118 2.35 0.21 -1.57
CA HIS A 118 3.17 1.07 -2.40
C HIS A 118 4.62 0.57 -2.44
N CYS A 119 5.20 0.21 -1.30
CA CYS A 119 6.55 -0.35 -1.22
C CYS A 119 6.66 -1.71 -1.92
N VAL A 120 5.63 -2.58 -1.81
CA VAL A 120 5.59 -3.85 -2.54
C VAL A 120 5.57 -3.62 -4.06
N ARG A 121 4.76 -2.66 -4.54
CA ARG A 121 4.77 -2.25 -5.96
C ARG A 121 6.13 -1.70 -6.38
N TRP A 122 6.76 -0.88 -5.54
CA TRP A 122 8.10 -0.35 -5.81
C TRP A 122 9.12 -1.48 -5.97
N LEU A 123 9.13 -2.44 -5.06
CA LEU A 123 10.03 -3.60 -5.13
C LEU A 123 9.80 -4.43 -6.40
N HIS A 124 8.55 -4.63 -6.79
CA HIS A 124 8.21 -5.27 -8.06
C HIS A 124 8.81 -4.50 -9.25
N LYS A 125 8.64 -3.18 -9.30
CA LYS A 125 9.25 -2.35 -10.35
C LYS A 125 10.77 -2.41 -10.33
N TYR A 126 11.39 -2.46 -9.16
CA TYR A 126 12.84 -2.60 -9.00
C TYR A 126 13.35 -3.96 -9.51
N VAL A 127 12.61 -5.05 -9.28
CA VAL A 127 12.93 -6.39 -9.82
C VAL A 127 12.88 -6.38 -11.35
N TYR A 128 11.93 -5.66 -11.95
CA TYR A 128 11.79 -5.50 -13.40
C TYR A 128 12.34 -4.16 -13.92
N GLN A 129 13.36 -3.59 -13.27
CA GLN A 129 13.83 -2.23 -13.56
C GLN A 129 14.28 -2.05 -15.02
N ASP A 130 14.83 -3.08 -15.65
CA ASP A 130 15.29 -3.02 -17.04
C ASP A 130 14.11 -2.96 -18.03
N GLU A 131 12.96 -3.50 -17.65
CA GLU A 131 11.73 -3.45 -18.43
C GLU A 131 10.96 -2.14 -18.19
N TYR A 132 10.93 -1.64 -16.95
CA TYR A 132 10.26 -0.38 -16.61
C TYR A 132 11.04 0.87 -17.03
N TRP A 133 12.37 0.82 -16.95
CA TRP A 133 13.25 1.95 -17.22
C TRP A 133 14.45 1.53 -18.09
N PRO A 134 14.21 1.19 -19.37
CA PRO A 134 15.28 0.89 -20.31
C PRO A 134 16.09 2.18 -20.55
N GLY A 135 17.32 2.23 -20.04
CA GLY A 135 18.22 3.38 -20.22
C GLY A 135 18.60 4.14 -18.95
N LEU A 136 18.32 3.61 -17.76
CA LEU A 136 18.86 4.21 -16.53
C LEU A 136 20.40 4.20 -16.54
N SER A 137 20.99 5.34 -16.19
CA SER A 137 22.41 5.46 -15.88
C SER A 137 22.76 4.68 -14.61
N ASP A 138 24.05 4.40 -14.41
CA ASP A 138 24.53 3.74 -13.19
C ASP A 138 24.17 4.52 -11.93
N GLU A 139 24.20 5.86 -12.01
CA GLU A 139 23.80 6.74 -10.91
C GLU A 139 22.32 6.60 -10.59
N GLN A 140 21.44 6.58 -11.61
CA GLN A 140 20.00 6.43 -11.40
C GLN A 140 19.66 5.04 -10.85
N ARG A 141 20.37 3.99 -11.29
CA ARG A 141 20.26 2.64 -10.74
C ARG A 141 20.67 2.60 -9.27
N GLU A 142 21.72 3.32 -8.90
CA GLU A 142 22.14 3.44 -7.51
C GLU A 142 21.12 4.18 -6.64
N LYS A 143 20.52 5.27 -7.15
CA LYS A 143 19.40 5.95 -6.49
C LYS A 143 18.22 5.00 -6.26
N ASN A 144 17.85 4.19 -7.25
CA ASN A 144 16.79 3.18 -7.13
C ASN A 144 17.11 2.10 -6.08
N LYS A 145 18.37 1.65 -5.99
CA LYS A 145 18.84 0.73 -4.93
C LYS A 145 18.71 1.36 -3.56
N ILE A 146 19.18 2.59 -3.39
CA ILE A 146 19.14 3.30 -2.11
C ILE A 146 17.70 3.46 -1.63
N HIS A 147 16.77 3.83 -2.51
CA HIS A 147 15.36 3.96 -2.14
C HIS A 147 14.76 2.61 -1.68
N SER A 148 15.06 1.54 -2.42
CA SER A 148 14.63 0.17 -2.08
C SER A 148 15.22 -0.31 -0.75
N ASN A 149 16.39 0.19 -0.35
CA ASN A 149 17.07 -0.18 0.89
C ASN A 149 16.67 0.69 2.11
N ARG A 150 16.19 1.93 1.89
CA ARG A 150 15.81 2.87 2.95
C ARG A 150 14.41 2.60 3.50
N LEU A 151 13.47 2.18 2.65
CA LEU A 151 12.07 1.95 3.03
C LEU A 151 11.84 0.47 3.31
N LYS A 152 12.28 -0.01 4.48
CA LYS A 152 11.93 -1.36 4.94
C LYS A 152 10.51 -1.32 5.52
N PRO A 153 9.51 -1.97 4.90
CA PRO A 153 8.19 -2.07 5.50
C PRO A 153 8.32 -2.79 6.85
N GLY A 154 7.69 -2.22 7.88
CA GLY A 154 7.56 -2.90 9.16
C GLY A 154 6.59 -4.06 9.01
N ALA A 155 7.08 -5.26 8.77
CA ALA A 155 6.24 -6.46 8.73
C ALA A 155 6.03 -6.97 10.18
N ASN A 156 5.02 -6.45 10.87
CA ASN A 156 4.52 -7.16 12.05
C ASN A 156 3.67 -8.32 11.54
N GLY A 157 4.13 -9.56 11.74
CA GLY A 157 3.43 -10.75 11.28
C GLY A 157 2.09 -10.90 12.01
N THR A 158 1.01 -10.41 11.42
CA THR A 158 -0.35 -10.70 11.86
C THR A 158 -0.82 -12.03 11.26
N GLY A 159 -1.66 -12.76 12.00
CA GLY A 159 -2.35 -13.90 11.42
C GLY A 159 -3.18 -13.46 10.21
N HIS A 160 -3.28 -14.30 9.18
CA HIS A 160 -4.06 -13.99 8.00
C HIS A 160 -5.52 -13.70 8.38
N THR A 161 -5.98 -12.47 8.12
CA THR A 161 -7.38 -12.06 8.29
C THR A 161 -7.94 -11.58 6.96
N CYS A 162 -9.17 -11.97 6.65
CA CYS A 162 -9.87 -11.53 5.44
C CYS A 162 -10.62 -10.23 5.73
N ALA A 163 -10.10 -9.12 5.21
CA ALA A 163 -10.77 -7.82 5.25
C ALA A 163 -11.48 -7.52 3.93
N ASN A 164 -12.64 -6.89 4.00
CA ASN A 164 -13.41 -6.41 2.87
C ASN A 164 -12.72 -5.18 2.24
N TRP A 165 -11.88 -5.45 1.25
CA TRP A 165 -11.12 -4.41 0.55
C TRP A 165 -11.99 -3.42 -0.21
N ASP A 166 -13.19 -3.80 -0.64
CA ASP A 166 -14.08 -2.89 -1.36
C ASP A 166 -14.58 -1.76 -0.46
N ARG A 167 -14.84 -2.04 0.82
CA ARG A 167 -15.24 -1.01 1.78
C ARG A 167 -14.10 -0.05 2.09
N ILE A 168 -12.90 -0.57 2.31
CA ILE A 168 -11.70 0.26 2.53
C ILE A 168 -11.44 1.12 1.30
N ALA A 169 -11.55 0.55 0.09
CA ALA A 169 -11.36 1.26 -1.16
C ALA A 169 -12.43 2.33 -1.42
N GLN A 170 -13.69 2.07 -1.05
CA GLN A 170 -14.76 3.07 -1.14
C GLN A 170 -14.53 4.23 -0.18
N TRP A 171 -14.12 3.92 1.06
CA TRP A 171 -13.79 4.92 2.06
C TRP A 171 -12.64 5.82 1.61
N THR A 172 -11.55 5.25 1.09
CA THR A 172 -10.43 6.04 0.58
C THR A 172 -10.79 6.84 -0.65
N LYS A 173 -11.55 6.27 -1.60
CA LYS A 173 -12.04 6.99 -2.78
C LYS A 173 -12.85 8.23 -2.40
N GLY A 174 -13.75 8.13 -1.42
CA GLY A 174 -14.55 9.27 -0.95
C GLY A 174 -13.73 10.41 -0.33
N ARG A 175 -12.47 10.14 0.03
CA ARG A 175 -11.57 11.09 0.67
C ARG A 175 -10.34 11.42 -0.17
N THR A 176 -10.26 10.89 -1.39
CA THR A 176 -9.06 10.99 -2.21
C THR A 176 -8.77 12.44 -2.59
N VAL A 177 -7.51 12.84 -2.48
CA VAL A 177 -7.00 14.13 -2.90
C VAL A 177 -5.95 13.92 -3.99
N ASP A 178 -6.07 14.69 -5.07
CA ASP A 178 -4.99 14.80 -6.04
C ASP A 178 -3.87 15.69 -5.46
N MET A 179 -2.89 15.04 -4.84
CA MET A 179 -1.75 15.74 -4.23
C MET A 179 -0.89 16.49 -5.26
N TYR A 180 -0.97 16.11 -6.54
CA TYR A 180 -0.18 16.69 -7.63
C TYR A 180 -0.83 17.95 -8.21
N LYS A 181 -2.02 18.32 -7.72
CA LYS A 181 -2.70 19.54 -8.13
C LYS A 181 -1.78 20.74 -7.89
N PRO A 182 -1.46 21.54 -8.94
CA PRO A 182 -0.59 22.69 -8.78
C PRO A 182 -1.06 23.66 -7.70
N GLY A 183 -0.11 24.13 -6.89
CA GLY A 183 -0.38 25.08 -5.80
C GLY A 183 -1.13 24.51 -4.58
N LEU A 184 -1.47 23.21 -4.54
CA LEU A 184 -2.17 22.62 -3.39
C LEU A 184 -1.25 22.40 -2.19
N ILE A 185 0.00 22.00 -2.43
CA ILE A 185 1.02 21.79 -1.41
C ILE A 185 2.08 22.87 -1.56
N ILE A 186 2.27 23.68 -0.53
CA ILE A 186 3.23 24.79 -0.54
C ILE A 186 4.11 24.68 0.69
N HIS A 187 5.41 24.54 0.47
CA HIS A 187 6.40 24.57 1.54
C HIS A 187 6.67 26.02 1.96
N PRO A 188 6.73 26.34 3.28
CA PRO A 188 6.85 27.72 3.74
C PRO A 188 8.11 28.45 3.24
N GLN A 189 9.20 27.72 3.03
CA GLN A 189 10.48 28.27 2.55
C GLN A 189 10.77 27.97 1.08
N LEU A 190 10.23 26.87 0.53
CA LEU A 190 10.64 26.34 -0.79
C LEU A 190 9.58 26.61 -1.88
N GLY A 191 8.40 27.10 -1.51
CA GLY A 191 7.33 27.39 -2.46
C GLY A 191 6.48 26.16 -2.83
N PRO A 192 5.73 26.21 -3.96
CA PRO A 192 4.81 25.14 -4.34
C PRO A 192 5.56 23.85 -4.70
N ALA A 193 5.11 22.71 -4.16
CA ALA A 193 5.67 21.40 -4.47
C ALA A 193 5.48 21.02 -5.94
N TYR A 194 4.36 21.44 -6.53
CA TYR A 194 4.02 21.23 -7.93
C TYR A 194 3.69 22.60 -8.58
N PRO A 195 4.66 23.23 -9.29
CA PRO A 195 4.44 24.49 -9.99
C PRO A 195 3.56 24.32 -11.24
N GLU A 196 2.79 25.35 -11.59
CA GLU A 196 2.02 25.34 -12.84
C GLU A 196 2.96 25.27 -14.07
N GLY A 197 2.62 24.40 -15.03
CA GLY A 197 3.37 24.27 -16.28
C GLY A 197 4.64 23.40 -16.21
N GLN A 198 4.98 22.84 -15.03
CA GLN A 198 5.97 21.77 -14.94
C GLN A 198 5.26 20.42 -15.04
N ASN A 199 5.54 19.69 -16.12
CA ASN A 199 4.97 18.38 -16.34
C ASN A 199 5.86 17.36 -15.63
N ASP A 200 5.52 17.02 -14.39
CA ASP A 200 6.16 15.93 -13.65
C ASP A 200 5.69 14.55 -14.14
N LYS A 201 5.65 14.38 -15.47
CA LYS A 201 5.24 13.14 -16.14
C LYS A 201 6.10 11.94 -15.73
N GLU A 202 7.27 12.18 -15.16
CA GLU A 202 8.19 11.15 -14.69
C GLU A 202 7.76 10.50 -13.36
N HIS A 203 6.99 11.19 -12.50
CA HIS A 203 6.40 10.55 -11.31
C HIS A 203 5.36 9.48 -11.67
N ILE A 204 4.74 9.61 -12.84
CA ILE A 204 3.70 8.70 -13.34
C ILE A 204 4.31 7.34 -13.73
N ASN A 205 5.58 7.31 -14.16
CA ASN A 205 6.29 6.09 -14.55
C ASN A 205 7.08 5.46 -13.39
N GLY A 206 7.18 6.15 -12.25
CA GLY A 206 7.73 5.62 -11.00
C GLY A 206 9.26 5.53 -10.95
N ALA A 207 10.01 6.21 -11.83
CA ALA A 207 11.43 6.42 -11.57
C ALA A 207 11.57 7.60 -10.60
N LEU A 208 12.41 7.45 -9.57
CA LEU A 208 12.77 8.59 -8.71
C LEU A 208 13.67 9.52 -9.52
N HIS A 209 13.24 10.75 -9.68
CA HIS A 209 14.10 11.86 -10.11
C HIS A 209 14.28 12.82 -8.95
N GLU A 210 15.29 13.69 -9.06
CA GLU A 210 15.59 14.67 -8.02
C GLU A 210 14.44 15.65 -7.86
N HIS A 211 13.80 15.60 -6.70
CA HIS A 211 13.19 16.81 -6.16
C HIS A 211 14.35 17.63 -5.60
N GLY A 212 14.64 18.75 -6.27
CA GLY A 212 15.77 19.60 -5.98
C GLY A 212 16.02 19.74 -4.49
N SER A 213 17.16 19.21 -4.05
CA SER A 213 17.82 19.66 -2.83
C SER A 213 18.33 21.07 -3.11
N GLY A 214 17.48 22.05 -2.83
CA GLY A 214 17.93 23.42 -2.57
C GLY A 214 18.61 23.50 -1.21
#